data_AF-A0A5D0N1Z5-F1
#
_entry.id   AF-A0A5D0N1Z5-F1
#
_cell.length_a   1.000
_cell.length_b   1.000
_cell.length_c   1.000
_cell.angle_alpha   90.00
_cell.angle_beta   90.00
_cell.angle_gamma   90.00
#
_symmetry.space_group_name_H-M   'P 1'
#
loop_
_entity.id
_entity.type
_entity.pdbx_description
1 polymer ?
#
loop_
_entity_poly.entity_id
_entity_poly.type
_entity_poly.pdbx_seq_one_letter_code
_entity_poly.pdbx_strand_id
1 'polypeptide(L)'
;MTARILSGRRQAEDEALPEVQVPEELARELARRRELADARRADELARARAEAGHGRARADVAEETRLAELARAEREADVQADAELARMFREFRANGARTRVRADMARSGEARALRLEWLRRLNLRVLVPVLVGFGVWSTTGVQQGAARLMAVDSGSPVWWALWGLEALLIGAVCWIIIARARLSASGGELAASAERIGIGCLTTSVFLNLIAAVPVGDGPHMSGWAVPGAMFAHALGPVGAAVTAHLIGVIDRSISSADPWRDADGSPVPRLAEMDLSVPPVPVPVPAFAAASGAASEVRPAVVWPVLRGDRVGLPLVARPQPVGPVESSGRDASRTRADRGGERPRQDGAEASGGPSANRGEVRPNRGVRVPPTARRRASANRSRTDEELSARLAELVESGELEPVSVRAVERTLGVGRDRAKRVLELAGLGGSLTPGSAVESGDQGDRALTVLAGGAR
;
A
#
# COMPACT_ATOMS: atom_id res chain seq x y z
N MET A 1 -58.10 27.30 -34.33
CA MET A 1 -58.79 25.99 -34.32
C MET A 1 -59.17 25.72 -32.87
N THR A 2 -60.41 25.70 -32.36
CA THR A 2 -61.75 25.43 -32.91
C THR A 2 -62.71 25.95 -31.82
N ALA A 3 -63.39 27.09 -31.98
CA ALA A 3 -64.80 27.21 -32.39
C ALA A 3 -65.78 26.19 -31.75
N ARG A 4 -66.64 26.65 -30.81
CA ARG A 4 -67.98 26.10 -30.50
C ARG A 4 -68.82 27.20 -29.84
N ILE A 5 -69.56 27.96 -30.64
CA ILE A 5 -70.98 27.78 -31.00
C ILE A 5 -71.92 28.31 -29.92
N LEU A 6 -72.45 29.48 -30.27
CA LEU A 6 -73.68 30.13 -29.81
C LEU A 6 -74.87 29.16 -29.74
N SER A 7 -75.68 29.32 -28.70
CA SER A 7 -77.10 28.98 -28.74
C SER A 7 -77.84 29.99 -27.87
N GLY A 8 -78.22 31.11 -28.49
CA GLY A 8 -79.27 31.95 -27.95
C GLY A 8 -80.61 31.24 -28.03
N ARG A 9 -81.42 31.37 -26.98
CA ARG A 9 -82.87 31.20 -27.09
C ARG A 9 -83.55 32.26 -26.22
N ARG A 10 -84.32 33.09 -26.92
CA ARG A 10 -85.26 34.07 -26.38
C ARG A 10 -86.40 33.34 -25.67
N GLN A 11 -86.75 33.84 -24.49
CA GLN A 11 -88.06 33.87 -23.82
C GLN A 11 -87.88 35.05 -22.84
N ALA A 12 -88.41 36.27 -22.96
CA ALA A 12 -89.70 36.73 -23.48
C ALA A 12 -90.83 35.83 -23.00
N GLU A 13 -91.25 36.03 -21.75
CA GLU A 13 -92.65 36.24 -21.37
C GLU A 13 -92.79 36.31 -19.83
N ASP A 14 -93.69 37.20 -19.40
CA ASP A 14 -94.25 37.39 -18.07
C ASP A 14 -93.37 37.89 -16.92
N GLU A 15 -93.14 39.20 -17.04
CA GLU A 15 -93.05 40.17 -15.95
C GLU A 15 -94.34 40.16 -15.10
N ALA A 16 -94.48 39.13 -14.24
CA ALA A 16 -95.43 39.16 -13.14
C ALA A 16 -94.91 40.13 -12.08
N LEU A 17 -95.54 41.31 -12.01
CA LEU A 17 -95.33 42.33 -10.99
C LEU A 17 -95.30 41.70 -9.59
N PRO A 18 -94.28 41.99 -8.75
CA PRO A 18 -94.19 41.41 -7.42
C PRO A 18 -95.40 41.89 -6.62
N GLU A 19 -96.22 40.95 -6.15
CA GLU A 19 -97.14 41.20 -5.04
C GLU A 19 -96.38 41.98 -3.97
N VAL A 20 -96.95 43.10 -3.52
CA VAL A 20 -96.42 43.92 -2.43
C VAL A 20 -96.37 43.03 -1.20
N GLN A 21 -95.24 42.35 -1.01
CA GLN A 21 -95.00 41.47 0.12
C GLN A 21 -95.10 42.31 1.38
N VAL A 22 -96.01 41.90 2.26
CA VAL A 22 -96.16 42.51 3.58
C VAL A 22 -94.77 42.46 4.24
N PRO A 23 -94.24 43.59 4.76
CA PRO A 23 -92.85 43.68 5.23
C PRO A 23 -92.47 42.62 6.29
N GLU A 24 -93.46 42.09 7.01
CA GLU A 24 -93.29 40.98 7.94
C GLU A 24 -92.99 39.63 7.27
N GLU A 25 -93.56 39.34 6.10
CA GLU A 25 -93.35 38.09 5.37
C GLU A 25 -91.96 38.08 4.73
N LEU A 26 -91.51 39.23 4.19
CA LEU A 26 -90.14 39.41 3.70
C LEU A 26 -89.12 39.26 4.84
N ALA A 27 -89.41 39.78 6.04
CA ALA A 27 -88.55 39.63 7.20
C ALA A 27 -88.42 38.16 7.65
N ARG A 28 -89.54 37.40 7.65
CA ARG A 28 -89.54 35.96 7.97
C ARG A 28 -88.77 35.14 6.92
N GLU A 29 -88.95 35.45 5.64
CA GLU A 29 -88.24 34.76 4.56
C GLU A 29 -86.73 35.06 4.58
N LEU A 30 -86.34 36.31 4.87
CA LEU A 30 -84.92 36.67 5.06
C LEU A 30 -84.32 35.99 6.30
N ALA A 31 -85.06 35.88 7.41
CA ALA A 31 -84.63 35.15 8.59
C ALA A 31 -84.41 33.66 8.27
N ARG A 32 -85.37 33.04 7.58
CA ARG A 32 -85.27 31.64 7.12
C ARG A 32 -84.08 31.41 6.18
N ARG A 33 -83.83 32.33 5.25
CA ARG A 33 -82.67 32.27 4.34
C ARG A 33 -81.35 32.43 5.07
N ARG A 34 -81.29 33.29 6.09
CA ARG A 34 -80.12 33.44 6.96
C ARG A 34 -79.85 32.17 7.76
N GLU A 35 -80.88 31.59 8.38
CA GLU A 35 -80.75 30.31 9.10
C GLU A 35 -80.27 29.16 8.19
N LEU A 36 -80.80 29.05 6.97
CA LEU A 36 -80.34 28.06 5.99
C LEU A 36 -78.90 28.33 5.53
N ALA A 37 -78.51 29.59 5.35
CA ALA A 37 -77.14 29.96 5.01
C ALA A 37 -76.17 29.66 6.17
N ASP A 38 -76.59 29.91 7.41
CA ASP A 38 -75.82 29.60 8.62
C ASP A 38 -75.65 28.09 8.80
N ALA A 39 -76.71 27.30 8.59
CA ALA A 39 -76.65 25.84 8.59
C ALA A 39 -75.69 25.29 7.53
N ARG A 40 -75.76 25.81 6.29
CA ARG A 40 -74.83 25.42 5.20
C ARG A 40 -73.38 25.76 5.54
N ARG A 41 -73.12 26.96 6.09
CA ARG A 41 -71.77 27.35 6.55
C ARG A 41 -71.27 26.46 7.67
N ALA A 42 -72.13 26.10 8.63
CA ALA A 42 -71.77 25.19 9.71
C ALA A 42 -71.40 23.80 9.20
N ASP A 43 -72.17 23.25 8.26
CA ASP A 43 -71.89 21.96 7.61
C ASP A 43 -70.60 22.00 6.77
N GLU A 44 -70.38 23.08 6.00
CA GLU A 44 -69.14 23.28 5.24
C GLU A 44 -67.91 23.35 6.15
N LEU A 45 -68.00 24.08 7.27
CA LEU A 45 -66.93 24.15 8.28
C LEU A 45 -66.72 22.79 8.96
N ALA A 46 -67.79 22.04 9.24
CA ALA A 46 -67.70 20.70 9.81
C ALA A 46 -67.01 19.73 8.85
N ARG A 47 -67.35 19.76 7.56
CA ARG A 47 -66.67 18.98 6.51
C ARG A 47 -65.21 19.37 6.37
N ALA A 48 -64.91 20.66 6.30
CA ALA A 48 -63.54 21.15 6.22
C ALA A 48 -62.69 20.72 7.43
N ARG A 49 -63.27 20.73 8.65
CA ARG A 49 -62.59 20.21 9.86
C ARG A 49 -62.36 18.70 9.80
N ALA A 50 -63.34 17.93 9.33
CA ALA A 50 -63.21 16.49 9.18
C ALA A 50 -62.15 16.12 8.12
N GLU A 51 -62.14 16.82 6.98
CA GLU A 51 -61.14 16.67 5.93
C GLU A 51 -59.73 17.05 6.41
N ALA A 52 -59.59 18.17 7.14
CA ALA A 52 -58.32 18.56 7.75
C ALA A 52 -57.84 17.54 8.78
N GLY A 53 -58.74 16.99 9.61
CA GLY A 53 -58.42 15.93 10.57
C GLY A 53 -57.94 14.65 9.88
N HIS A 54 -58.63 14.23 8.82
CA HIS A 54 -58.24 13.08 8.01
C HIS A 54 -56.90 13.29 7.28
N GLY A 55 -56.67 14.51 6.79
CA GLY A 55 -55.41 14.91 6.16
C GLY A 55 -54.22 14.81 7.13
N ARG A 56 -54.37 15.28 8.37
CA ARG A 56 -53.34 15.14 9.42
C ARG A 56 -53.08 13.67 9.77
N ALA A 57 -54.14 12.90 10.01
CA ALA A 57 -54.00 11.47 10.34
C ALA A 57 -53.26 10.69 9.24
N ARG A 58 -53.50 11.01 7.96
CA ARG A 58 -52.74 10.41 6.84
C ARG A 58 -51.28 10.85 6.81
N ALA A 59 -51.00 12.12 7.12
CA ALA A 59 -49.63 12.63 7.19
C ALA A 59 -48.84 11.95 8.32
N ASP A 60 -49.45 11.79 9.50
CA ASP A 60 -48.83 11.14 10.65
C ASP A 60 -48.49 9.67 10.36
N VAL A 61 -49.40 8.93 9.72
CA VAL A 61 -49.15 7.53 9.30
C VAL A 61 -48.06 7.44 8.24
N ALA A 62 -48.01 8.40 7.30
CA ALA A 62 -46.96 8.44 6.28
C ALA A 62 -45.59 8.74 6.90
N GLU A 63 -45.53 9.63 7.89
CA GLU A 63 -44.32 9.94 8.65
C GLU A 63 -43.85 8.74 9.47
N GLU A 64 -44.76 8.08 10.20
CA GLU A 64 -44.45 6.87 10.97
C GLU A 64 -43.93 5.74 10.06
N THR A 65 -44.54 5.56 8.89
CA THR A 65 -44.08 4.57 7.90
C THR A 65 -42.68 4.91 7.40
N ARG A 66 -42.41 6.18 7.10
CA ARG A 66 -41.09 6.64 6.66
C ARG A 66 -40.02 6.46 7.74
N LEU A 67 -40.33 6.76 9.00
CA LEU A 67 -39.43 6.55 10.13
C LEU A 67 -39.19 5.05 10.38
N ALA A 68 -40.22 4.22 10.25
CA ALA A 68 -40.08 2.77 10.36
C ALA A 68 -39.20 2.18 9.25
N GLU A 69 -39.30 2.69 8.01
CA GLU A 69 -38.43 2.31 6.90
C GLU A 69 -36.98 2.75 7.14
N LEU A 70 -36.75 3.98 7.58
CA LEU A 70 -35.42 4.46 7.94
C LEU A 70 -34.79 3.63 9.06
N ALA A 71 -35.55 3.30 10.10
CA ALA A 71 -35.09 2.45 11.20
C ALA A 71 -34.83 0.99 10.76
N ARG A 72 -35.49 0.50 9.71
CA ARG A 72 -35.14 -0.80 9.09
C ARG A 72 -33.83 -0.69 8.31
N ALA A 73 -33.68 0.34 7.49
CA ALA A 73 -32.47 0.59 6.71
C ALA A 73 -31.22 0.78 7.60
N GLU A 74 -31.35 1.51 8.72
CA GLU A 74 -30.27 1.70 9.69
C GLU A 74 -29.85 0.37 10.34
N ARG A 75 -30.81 -0.45 10.78
CA ARG A 75 -30.51 -1.79 11.32
C ARG A 75 -29.86 -2.71 10.29
N GLU A 76 -30.27 -2.65 9.03
CA GLU A 76 -29.63 -3.41 7.96
C GLU A 76 -28.19 -2.94 7.71
N ALA A 77 -27.93 -1.62 7.75
CA ALA A 77 -26.60 -1.05 7.63
C ALA A 77 -25.69 -1.46 8.80
N ASP A 78 -26.19 -1.45 10.04
CA ASP A 78 -25.45 -1.88 11.23
C ASP A 78 -25.09 -3.37 11.14
N VAL A 79 -26.03 -4.23 10.75
CA VAL A 79 -25.78 -5.67 10.56
C VAL A 79 -24.73 -5.91 9.47
N GLN A 80 -24.74 -5.12 8.39
CA GLN A 80 -23.70 -5.20 7.35
C GLN A 80 -22.34 -4.74 7.87
N ALA A 81 -22.28 -3.61 8.57
CA ALA A 81 -21.05 -3.08 9.16
C ALA A 81 -20.43 -4.08 10.16
N ASP A 82 -21.24 -4.69 11.02
CA ASP A 82 -20.81 -5.74 11.95
C ASP A 82 -20.30 -6.98 11.23
N ALA A 83 -20.98 -7.41 10.16
CA ALA A 83 -20.54 -8.54 9.34
C ALA A 83 -19.19 -8.26 8.64
N GLU A 84 -18.98 -7.04 8.17
CA GLU A 84 -17.72 -6.60 7.56
C GLU A 84 -16.59 -6.50 8.59
N LEU A 85 -16.82 -5.91 9.75
CA LEU A 85 -15.86 -5.87 10.86
C LEU A 85 -15.49 -7.29 11.30
N ALA A 86 -16.47 -8.19 11.46
CA ALA A 86 -16.24 -9.58 11.79
C ALA A 86 -15.39 -10.29 10.72
N ARG A 87 -15.59 -9.98 9.43
CA ARG A 87 -14.75 -10.48 8.32
C ARG A 87 -13.31 -9.96 8.46
N MET A 88 -13.12 -8.66 8.65
CA MET A 88 -11.79 -8.06 8.82
C MET A 88 -11.05 -8.66 10.02
N PHE A 89 -11.71 -8.84 11.17
CA PHE A 89 -11.09 -9.49 12.34
C PHE A 89 -10.67 -10.93 12.06
N ARG A 90 -11.48 -11.71 11.33
CA ARG A 90 -11.10 -13.07 10.91
C ARG A 90 -9.87 -13.05 10.01
N GLU A 91 -9.80 -12.11 9.06
CA GLU A 91 -8.65 -11.95 8.17
C GLU A 91 -7.38 -11.52 8.91
N PHE A 92 -7.47 -10.53 9.81
CA PHE A 92 -6.32 -10.11 10.62
C PHE A 92 -5.84 -11.22 11.56
N ARG A 93 -6.73 -12.00 12.17
CA ARG A 93 -6.32 -13.17 12.96
C ARG A 93 -5.65 -14.23 12.11
N ALA A 94 -6.19 -14.54 10.94
CA ALA A 94 -5.57 -15.49 10.01
C ALA A 94 -4.18 -15.02 9.55
N ASN A 95 -4.03 -13.73 9.25
CA ASN A 95 -2.75 -13.13 8.87
C ASN A 95 -1.77 -13.10 10.05
N GLY A 96 -2.23 -12.77 11.26
CA GLY A 96 -1.44 -12.80 12.49
C GLY A 96 -0.97 -14.23 12.84
N ALA A 97 -1.81 -15.25 12.64
CA ALA A 97 -1.41 -16.63 12.81
C ALA A 97 -0.34 -17.03 11.79
N ARG A 98 -0.50 -16.64 10.51
CA ARG A 98 0.50 -16.90 9.47
C ARG A 98 1.83 -16.21 9.74
N THR A 99 1.83 -14.98 10.25
CA THR A 99 3.07 -14.28 10.58
C THR A 99 3.77 -14.90 11.77
N ARG A 100 3.03 -15.35 12.80
CA ARG A 100 3.58 -16.14 13.91
C ARG A 100 4.20 -17.44 13.43
N VAL A 101 3.47 -18.24 12.66
CA VAL A 101 3.98 -19.49 12.07
C VAL A 101 5.24 -19.20 11.23
N ARG A 102 5.27 -18.16 10.40
CA ARG A 102 6.48 -17.78 9.64
C ARG A 102 7.65 -17.38 10.55
N ALA A 103 7.40 -16.64 11.62
CA ALA A 103 8.42 -16.25 12.57
C ALA A 103 8.97 -17.48 13.33
N ASP A 104 8.09 -18.42 13.67
CA ASP A 104 8.43 -19.68 14.31
C ASP A 104 9.26 -20.56 13.36
N MET A 105 8.79 -20.76 12.12
CA MET A 105 9.56 -21.44 11.07
C MET A 105 10.92 -20.77 10.82
N ALA A 106 11.00 -19.44 10.86
CA ALA A 106 12.27 -18.73 10.70
C ALA A 106 13.22 -18.97 11.88
N ARG A 107 12.71 -19.25 13.08
CA ARG A 107 13.51 -19.56 14.29
C ARG A 107 13.98 -21.01 14.36
N SER A 108 13.38 -21.91 13.57
CA SER A 108 13.75 -23.33 13.49
C SER A 108 15.24 -23.55 13.19
N GLY A 109 15.77 -24.69 13.67
CA GLY A 109 17.15 -25.09 13.39
C GLY A 109 17.44 -25.23 11.89
N GLU A 110 16.48 -25.73 11.09
CA GLU A 110 16.64 -25.84 9.64
C GLU A 110 16.79 -24.47 8.97
N ALA A 111 15.96 -23.49 9.38
CA ALA A 111 16.06 -22.14 8.84
C ALA A 111 17.37 -21.44 9.26
N ARG A 112 17.90 -21.72 10.45
CA ARG A 112 19.23 -21.26 10.89
C ARG A 112 20.33 -21.89 10.03
N ALA A 113 20.27 -23.20 9.79
CA ALA A 113 21.24 -23.90 8.93
C ALA A 113 21.24 -23.37 7.48
N LEU A 114 20.07 -23.13 6.89
CA LEU A 114 19.95 -22.52 5.56
C LEU A 114 20.52 -21.10 5.53
N ARG A 115 20.34 -20.32 6.60
CA ARG A 115 20.92 -18.98 6.73
C ARG A 115 22.44 -19.02 6.82
N LEU A 116 23.02 -20.00 7.51
CA LEU A 116 24.47 -20.20 7.58
C LEU A 116 25.05 -20.56 6.19
N GLU A 117 24.41 -21.47 5.46
CA GLU A 117 24.81 -21.83 4.10
C GLU A 117 24.71 -20.63 3.14
N TRP A 118 23.64 -19.84 3.25
CA TRP A 118 23.50 -18.61 2.47
C TRP A 118 24.56 -17.56 2.84
N LEU A 119 24.86 -17.41 4.14
CA LEU A 119 25.90 -16.51 4.62
C LEU A 119 27.28 -16.92 4.08
N ARG A 120 27.57 -18.23 4.01
CA ARG A 120 28.81 -18.75 3.43
C ARG A 120 28.98 -18.33 1.97
N ARG A 121 27.92 -18.49 1.16
CA ARG A 121 27.93 -18.07 -0.26
C ARG A 121 28.07 -16.57 -0.41
N LEU A 122 27.37 -15.79 0.42
CA LEU A 122 27.49 -14.35 0.40
C LEU A 122 28.86 -13.85 0.85
N ASN A 123 29.47 -14.51 1.85
CA ASN A 123 30.80 -14.16 2.35
C ASN A 123 31.81 -14.15 1.21
N LEU A 124 31.81 -15.20 0.40
CA LEU A 124 32.66 -15.26 -0.79
C LEU A 124 32.24 -14.21 -1.82
N ARG A 125 30.94 -14.06 -2.09
CA ARG A 125 30.45 -13.11 -3.10
C ARG A 125 30.79 -11.65 -2.78
N VAL A 126 30.88 -11.27 -1.51
CA VAL A 126 31.19 -9.91 -1.07
C VAL A 126 32.69 -9.70 -0.86
N LEU A 127 33.37 -10.62 -0.15
CA LEU A 127 34.78 -10.43 0.18
C LEU A 127 35.74 -10.74 -0.97
N VAL A 128 35.37 -11.57 -1.95
CA VAL A 128 36.22 -11.82 -3.12
C VAL A 128 36.39 -10.56 -3.96
N PRO A 129 35.33 -9.80 -4.32
CA PRO A 129 35.51 -8.50 -4.99
C PRO A 129 36.34 -7.51 -4.17
N VAL A 130 36.17 -7.47 -2.85
CA VAL A 130 37.00 -6.61 -1.99
C VAL A 130 38.47 -7.01 -2.04
N LEU A 131 38.75 -8.32 -1.96
CA LEU A 131 40.09 -8.88 -2.09
C LEU A 131 40.71 -8.58 -3.46
N VAL A 132 39.94 -8.73 -4.54
CA VAL A 132 40.36 -8.36 -5.91
C VAL A 132 40.62 -6.86 -5.99
N GLY A 133 39.79 -6.03 -5.37
CA GLY A 133 39.99 -4.58 -5.28
C GLY A 133 41.33 -4.22 -4.61
N PHE A 134 41.63 -4.81 -3.46
CA PHE A 134 42.94 -4.65 -2.80
C PHE A 134 44.10 -5.25 -3.61
N GLY A 135 43.87 -6.34 -4.33
CA GLY A 135 44.86 -6.93 -5.24
C GLY A 135 45.21 -6.00 -6.39
N VAL A 136 44.19 -5.45 -7.06
CA VAL A 136 44.36 -4.45 -8.13
C VAL A 136 45.02 -3.19 -7.57
N TRP A 137 44.58 -2.70 -6.40
CA TRP A 137 45.22 -1.58 -5.69
C TRP A 137 46.71 -1.81 -5.46
N SER A 138 47.06 -3.00 -4.97
CA SER A 138 48.45 -3.35 -4.71
C SER A 138 49.28 -3.28 -5.99
N THR A 139 48.73 -3.64 -7.14
CA THR A 139 49.45 -3.56 -8.42
C THR A 139 49.57 -2.12 -8.94
N THR A 140 48.52 -1.31 -8.80
CA THR A 140 48.53 0.09 -9.25
C THR A 140 49.38 0.98 -8.35
N GLY A 141 49.43 0.71 -7.04
CA GLY A 141 50.27 1.43 -6.08
C GLY A 141 51.78 1.26 -6.32
N VAL A 142 52.22 0.13 -6.90
CA VAL A 142 53.61 -0.07 -7.34
C VAL A 142 53.90 0.77 -8.58
N GLN A 143 52.99 0.77 -9.54
CA GLN A 143 53.11 1.55 -10.77
C GLN A 143 53.05 3.06 -10.50
N GLN A 144 52.27 3.48 -9.51
CA GLN A 144 52.13 4.88 -9.14
C GLN A 144 53.19 5.39 -8.17
N GLY A 145 53.78 4.55 -7.31
CA GLY A 145 55.01 4.93 -6.60
C GLY A 145 56.14 5.28 -7.59
N ALA A 146 56.23 4.53 -8.69
CA ALA A 146 57.12 4.84 -9.81
C ALA A 146 56.68 6.09 -10.60
N ALA A 147 55.38 6.32 -10.77
CA ALA A 147 54.86 7.50 -11.48
C ALA A 147 54.86 8.80 -10.64
N ARG A 148 54.80 8.74 -9.31
CA ARG A 148 54.82 9.93 -8.42
C ARG A 148 56.22 10.53 -8.32
N LEU A 149 57.27 9.73 -8.56
CA LEU A 149 58.61 10.24 -8.90
C LEU A 149 58.60 11.09 -10.20
N MET A 150 57.52 11.07 -10.98
CA MET A 150 57.34 11.82 -12.23
C MET A 150 56.26 12.93 -12.17
N ALA A 151 55.82 13.36 -10.96
CA ALA A 151 54.91 14.50 -10.72
C ALA A 151 53.55 14.46 -11.47
N VAL A 152 52.55 13.83 -10.86
CA VAL A 152 51.25 13.55 -11.50
C VAL A 152 50.11 14.41 -10.92
N ASP A 153 49.28 14.97 -11.82
CA ASP A 153 48.18 15.93 -11.58
C ASP A 153 46.85 15.35 -11.07
N SER A 154 45.89 16.22 -10.69
CA SER A 154 44.55 15.90 -10.18
C SER A 154 43.62 15.14 -11.14
N GLY A 155 43.89 15.16 -12.45
CA GLY A 155 43.21 14.30 -13.44
C GLY A 155 43.66 12.84 -13.40
N SER A 156 44.54 12.50 -12.46
CA SER A 156 45.20 11.21 -12.40
C SER A 156 44.30 10.09 -11.89
N PRO A 157 44.46 8.87 -12.44
CA PRO A 157 43.84 7.67 -11.88
C PRO A 157 44.20 7.45 -10.40
N VAL A 158 45.31 8.01 -9.87
CA VAL A 158 45.66 7.97 -8.43
C VAL A 158 44.51 8.54 -7.57
N TRP A 159 43.93 9.65 -7.99
CA TRP A 159 42.91 10.38 -7.24
C TRP A 159 41.64 9.54 -7.08
N TRP A 160 41.18 8.95 -8.18
CA TRP A 160 40.03 8.05 -8.21
C TRP A 160 40.27 6.77 -7.42
N ALA A 161 41.50 6.27 -7.47
CA ALA A 161 41.89 5.12 -6.72
C ALA A 161 41.73 5.40 -5.20
N LEU A 162 42.28 6.51 -4.69
CA LEU A 162 42.22 6.87 -3.26
C LEU A 162 40.78 6.88 -2.72
N TRP A 163 39.83 7.34 -3.52
CA TRP A 163 38.40 7.28 -3.21
C TRP A 163 37.85 5.84 -3.15
N GLY A 164 38.24 4.97 -4.09
CA GLY A 164 37.82 3.57 -4.12
C GLY A 164 38.28 2.77 -2.90
N LEU A 165 39.47 3.10 -2.37
CA LEU A 165 40.03 2.45 -1.19
C LEU A 165 39.19 2.68 0.07
N GLU A 166 38.72 3.90 0.30
CA GLU A 166 37.85 4.22 1.44
C GLU A 166 36.54 3.43 1.38
N ALA A 167 35.91 3.39 0.20
CA ALA A 167 34.70 2.59 -0.02
C ALA A 167 34.93 1.09 0.24
N LEU A 168 36.09 0.55 -0.12
CA LEU A 168 36.47 -0.84 0.17
C LEU A 168 36.62 -1.11 1.66
N LEU A 169 37.29 -0.21 2.41
CA LEU A 169 37.46 -0.33 3.86
C LEU A 169 36.11 -0.27 4.60
N ILE A 170 35.26 0.69 4.24
CA ILE A 170 33.91 0.81 4.81
C ILE A 170 33.08 -0.44 4.47
N GLY A 171 33.14 -0.91 3.22
CA GLY A 171 32.47 -2.13 2.78
C GLY A 171 32.87 -3.36 3.60
N ALA A 172 34.17 -3.51 3.88
CA ALA A 172 34.68 -4.59 4.73
C ALA A 172 34.16 -4.49 6.17
N VAL A 173 34.18 -3.30 6.78
CA VAL A 173 33.67 -3.08 8.15
C VAL A 173 32.16 -3.35 8.23
N CYS A 174 31.37 -2.82 7.28
CA CYS A 174 29.94 -3.10 7.19
C CYS A 174 29.68 -4.61 7.05
N TRP A 175 30.48 -5.32 6.25
CA TRP A 175 30.36 -6.77 6.10
C TRP A 175 30.64 -7.51 7.41
N ILE A 176 31.67 -7.11 8.17
CA ILE A 176 31.96 -7.70 9.50
C ILE A 176 30.77 -7.54 10.45
N ILE A 177 30.16 -6.36 10.50
CA ILE A 177 28.99 -6.09 11.35
C ILE A 177 27.81 -6.98 10.94
N ILE A 178 27.54 -7.09 9.63
CA ILE A 178 26.48 -7.95 9.09
C ILE A 178 26.75 -9.42 9.42
N ALA A 179 27.99 -9.90 9.22
CA ALA A 179 28.38 -11.27 9.51
C ALA A 179 28.22 -11.59 11.00
N ARG A 180 28.66 -10.69 11.90
CA ARG A 180 28.47 -10.83 13.36
C ARG A 180 26.99 -10.95 13.71
N ALA A 181 26.15 -10.03 13.23
CA ALA A 181 24.70 -10.03 13.51
C ALA A 181 23.99 -11.28 12.96
N ARG A 182 24.45 -11.81 11.82
CA ARG A 182 23.89 -13.02 11.21
C ARG A 182 24.32 -14.29 11.93
N LEU A 183 25.58 -14.36 12.36
CA LEU A 183 26.12 -15.47 13.14
C LEU A 183 25.42 -15.54 14.51
N SER A 184 25.30 -14.41 15.22
CA SER A 184 24.64 -14.38 16.54
C SER A 184 23.17 -14.81 16.43
N ALA A 185 22.46 -14.37 15.38
CA ALA A 185 21.09 -14.80 15.11
C ALA A 185 20.94 -16.27 14.68
N SER A 186 22.06 -16.98 14.49
CA SER A 186 22.12 -18.38 14.08
C SER A 186 22.79 -19.28 15.12
N GLY A 187 23.09 -18.77 16.32
CA GLY A 187 23.74 -19.52 17.41
C GLY A 187 25.27 -19.59 17.30
N GLY A 188 25.89 -18.80 16.42
CA GLY A 188 27.34 -18.71 16.28
C GLY A 188 27.91 -17.42 16.84
N GLU A 189 29.16 -17.48 17.28
CA GLU A 189 29.93 -16.29 17.65
C GLU A 189 31.00 -16.01 16.59
N LEU A 190 31.15 -14.75 16.21
CA LEU A 190 32.24 -14.34 15.34
C LEU A 190 33.52 -14.25 16.18
N ALA A 191 34.61 -14.85 15.71
CA ALA A 191 35.87 -14.82 16.45
C ALA A 191 36.33 -13.37 16.73
N ALA A 192 36.85 -13.13 17.94
CA ALA A 192 37.36 -11.81 18.37
C ALA A 192 38.50 -11.25 17.49
N SER A 193 39.14 -12.09 16.66
CA SER A 193 40.08 -11.62 15.65
C SER A 193 39.41 -10.78 14.56
N ALA A 194 38.19 -11.12 14.13
CA ALA A 194 37.46 -10.35 13.12
C ALA A 194 37.05 -8.96 13.65
N GLU A 195 36.71 -8.85 14.93
CA GLU A 195 36.44 -7.56 15.57
C GLU A 195 37.70 -6.68 15.63
N ARG A 196 38.84 -7.27 16.00
CA ARG A 196 40.15 -6.58 15.94
C ARG A 196 40.49 -6.09 14.53
N ILE A 197 40.19 -6.91 13.51
CA ILE A 197 40.35 -6.50 12.10
C ILE A 197 39.42 -5.33 11.77
N GLY A 198 38.15 -5.39 12.16
CA GLY A 198 37.19 -4.31 11.93
C GLY A 198 37.63 -2.99 12.58
N ILE A 199 38.08 -3.03 13.83
CA ILE A 199 38.67 -1.88 14.52
C ILE A 199 39.90 -1.40 13.75
N GLY A 200 40.79 -2.29 13.34
CA GLY A 200 41.96 -1.97 12.52
C GLY A 200 41.59 -1.19 11.26
N CYS A 201 40.66 -1.73 10.44
CA CYS A 201 40.19 -1.06 9.22
C CYS A 201 39.59 0.33 9.50
N LEU A 202 38.78 0.48 10.54
CA LEU A 202 38.18 1.76 10.91
C LEU A 202 39.23 2.77 11.38
N THR A 203 40.17 2.33 12.21
CA THR A 203 41.28 3.16 12.69
C THR A 203 42.16 3.61 11.52
N THR A 204 42.45 2.72 10.59
CA THR A 204 43.18 3.05 9.35
C THR A 204 42.41 4.05 8.50
N SER A 205 41.09 3.90 8.34
CA SER A 205 40.27 4.85 7.59
C SER A 205 40.27 6.24 8.23
N VAL A 206 40.11 6.33 9.55
CA VAL A 206 40.15 7.60 10.29
C VAL A 206 41.54 8.24 10.18
N PHE A 207 42.59 7.44 10.30
CA PHE A 207 43.97 7.91 10.17
C PHE A 207 44.28 8.44 8.77
N LEU A 208 43.83 7.74 7.71
CA LEU A 208 43.96 8.20 6.32
C LEU A 208 43.24 9.52 6.09
N ASN A 209 42.05 9.69 6.66
CA ASN A 209 41.28 10.92 6.55
C ASN A 209 41.94 12.09 7.31
N LEU A 210 42.50 11.82 8.50
CA LEU A 210 43.28 12.80 9.27
C LEU A 210 44.53 13.25 8.52
N ILE A 211 45.25 12.34 7.86
CA ILE A 211 46.42 12.70 7.03
C ILE A 211 46.00 13.56 5.84
N ALA A 212 44.88 13.25 5.19
CA ALA A 212 44.37 14.03 4.06
C ALA A 212 43.95 15.46 4.49
N ALA A 213 43.53 15.65 5.74
CA ALA A 213 43.16 16.95 6.29
C ALA A 213 44.36 17.82 6.71
N VAL A 214 45.58 17.29 6.74
CA VAL A 214 46.77 18.09 7.06
C VAL A 214 47.09 18.97 5.85
N PRO A 215 47.05 20.31 5.97
CA PRO A 215 47.36 21.20 4.86
C PRO A 215 48.82 20.98 4.45
N VAL A 216 49.01 20.44 3.25
CA VAL A 216 50.33 20.36 2.63
C VAL A 216 50.65 21.77 2.15
N GLY A 217 51.35 22.55 2.96
CA GLY A 217 51.73 23.91 2.60
C GLY A 217 52.62 23.90 1.34
N ASP A 218 52.41 24.86 0.44
CA ASP A 218 53.13 25.07 -0.83
C ASP A 218 54.63 25.43 -0.68
N GLY A 219 55.24 25.06 0.46
CA GLY A 219 56.64 25.33 0.73
C GLY A 219 57.57 24.41 -0.07
N PRO A 220 58.73 24.91 -0.54
CA PRO A 220 59.71 24.15 -1.33
C PRO A 220 60.47 23.06 -0.55
N HIS A 221 60.09 22.80 0.69
CA HIS A 221 60.67 21.73 1.50
C HIS A 221 59.71 20.55 1.47
N MET A 222 60.11 19.48 0.77
CA MET A 222 59.46 18.16 0.83
C MET A 222 59.14 17.85 2.30
N SER A 223 57.86 17.98 2.65
CA SER A 223 57.37 17.71 4.00
C SER A 223 57.86 16.31 4.38
N GLY A 224 58.54 16.17 5.51
CA GLY A 224 59.09 14.88 5.98
C GLY A 224 58.05 13.75 6.07
N TRP A 225 56.76 14.10 5.97
CA TRP A 225 55.62 13.19 5.91
C TRP A 225 55.36 12.55 4.53
N ALA A 226 55.92 13.09 3.45
CA ALA A 226 55.72 12.57 2.10
C ALA A 226 56.27 11.15 1.94
N VAL A 227 57.46 10.87 2.51
CA VAL A 227 58.11 9.56 2.41
C VAL A 227 57.37 8.50 3.24
N PRO A 228 57.06 8.72 4.53
CA PRO A 228 56.24 7.79 5.31
C PRO A 228 54.84 7.60 4.70
N GLY A 229 54.21 8.66 4.19
CA GLY A 229 52.89 8.60 3.56
C GLY A 229 52.88 7.74 2.29
N ALA A 230 53.90 7.85 1.44
CA ALA A 230 54.04 7.02 0.25
C ALA A 230 54.31 5.55 0.58
N MET A 231 55.19 5.28 1.56
CA MET A 231 55.44 3.91 2.04
C MET A 231 54.17 3.28 2.63
N PHE A 232 53.40 4.06 3.39
CA PHE A 232 52.15 3.60 3.97
C PHE A 232 51.09 3.29 2.90
N ALA A 233 50.88 4.19 1.94
CA ALA A 233 49.93 3.99 0.84
C ALA A 233 50.26 2.74 0.00
N HIS A 234 51.55 2.45 -0.16
CA HIS A 234 52.03 1.27 -0.90
C HIS A 234 51.84 -0.04 -0.11
N ALA A 235 52.12 -0.03 1.19
CA ALA A 235 51.94 -1.19 2.06
C ALA A 235 50.45 -1.57 2.25
N LEU A 236 49.54 -0.61 2.09
CA LEU A 236 48.12 -0.80 2.37
C LEU A 236 47.43 -1.81 1.45
N GLY A 237 47.85 -1.92 0.18
CA GLY A 237 47.29 -2.91 -0.75
C GLY A 237 47.54 -4.35 -0.32
N PRO A 238 48.81 -4.79 -0.22
CA PRO A 238 49.16 -6.12 0.26
C PRO A 238 48.60 -6.43 1.65
N VAL A 239 48.66 -5.48 2.58
CA VAL A 239 48.13 -5.66 3.93
C VAL A 239 46.61 -5.81 3.90
N GLY A 240 45.90 -4.96 3.16
CA GLY A 240 44.44 -5.04 2.99
C GLY A 240 44.00 -6.36 2.34
N ALA A 241 44.73 -6.83 1.33
CA ALA A 241 44.47 -8.13 0.70
C ALA A 241 44.70 -9.29 1.68
N ALA A 242 45.82 -9.30 2.40
CA ALA A 242 46.13 -10.34 3.40
C ALA A 242 45.10 -10.36 4.54
N VAL A 243 44.70 -9.19 5.04
CA VAL A 243 43.67 -9.02 6.08
C VAL A 243 42.31 -9.50 5.57
N THR A 244 41.93 -9.16 4.34
CA THR A 244 40.67 -9.60 3.74
C THR A 244 40.64 -11.11 3.54
N ALA A 245 41.75 -11.71 3.05
CA ALA A 245 41.88 -13.15 2.91
C ALA A 245 41.81 -13.87 4.28
N HIS A 246 42.48 -13.32 5.29
CA HIS A 246 42.39 -13.83 6.66
C HIS A 246 40.96 -13.73 7.20
N LEU A 247 40.26 -12.61 6.96
CA LEU A 247 38.88 -12.39 7.36
C LEU A 247 37.92 -13.40 6.70
N ILE A 248 38.10 -13.71 5.41
CA ILE A 248 37.33 -14.77 4.74
C ILE A 248 37.46 -16.09 5.52
N GLY A 249 38.69 -16.48 5.86
CA GLY A 249 38.95 -17.71 6.61
C GLY A 249 38.41 -17.69 8.04
N VAL A 250 38.47 -16.56 8.74
CA VAL A 250 37.90 -16.39 10.09
C VAL A 250 36.37 -16.51 10.06
N ILE A 251 35.71 -15.88 9.09
CA ILE A 251 34.25 -15.97 8.95
C ILE A 251 33.84 -17.39 8.55
N ASP A 252 34.52 -18.04 7.59
CA ASP A 252 34.19 -19.42 7.19
C ASP A 252 34.38 -20.41 8.36
N ARG A 253 35.42 -20.22 9.17
CA ARG A 253 35.62 -21.02 10.39
C ARG A 253 34.53 -20.77 11.43
N SER A 254 34.13 -19.51 11.62
CA SER A 254 33.04 -19.13 12.54
C SER A 254 31.68 -19.68 12.09
N ILE A 255 31.41 -19.70 10.78
CA ILE A 255 30.22 -20.32 10.19
C ILE A 255 30.25 -21.84 10.42
N SER A 256 31.41 -22.48 10.22
CA SER A 256 31.57 -23.92 10.38
C SER A 256 31.47 -24.38 11.84
N SER A 257 31.84 -23.52 12.80
CA SER A 257 31.70 -23.78 14.24
C SER A 257 30.33 -23.41 14.80
N ALA A 258 29.49 -22.68 14.05
CA ALA A 258 28.16 -22.32 14.50
C ALA A 258 27.28 -23.58 14.56
N ASP A 259 26.65 -23.81 15.70
CA ASP A 259 25.68 -24.90 15.87
C ASP A 259 24.26 -24.36 15.65
N PRO A 260 23.62 -24.60 14.49
CA PRO A 260 22.27 -24.10 14.25
C PRO A 260 21.20 -24.77 15.13
N TRP A 261 21.56 -25.86 15.82
CA TRP A 261 20.65 -26.67 16.63
C TRP A 261 20.67 -26.30 18.12
N ARG A 262 21.56 -25.40 18.54
CA ARG A 262 21.64 -24.91 19.91
C ARG A 262 21.53 -23.39 19.93
N ASP A 263 20.83 -22.87 20.92
CA ASP A 263 20.77 -21.44 21.18
C ASP A 263 22.02 -20.99 21.97
N ALA A 264 22.19 -19.67 22.14
CA ALA A 264 23.33 -19.12 22.88
C ALA A 264 23.43 -19.67 24.32
N ASP A 265 22.29 -19.99 24.94
CA ASP A 265 22.22 -20.59 26.27
C ASP A 265 22.46 -22.12 26.28
N GLY A 266 22.81 -22.70 25.13
CA GLY A 266 23.01 -24.15 24.96
C GLY A 266 21.71 -24.96 24.87
N SER A 267 20.55 -24.32 24.95
CA SER A 267 19.24 -24.96 24.82
C SER A 267 19.02 -25.49 23.39
N PRO A 268 18.44 -26.69 23.22
CA PRO A 268 18.15 -27.22 21.89
C PRO A 268 17.09 -26.36 21.18
N VAL A 269 17.39 -25.97 19.94
CA VAL A 269 16.44 -25.28 19.06
C VAL A 269 15.51 -26.31 18.45
N PRO A 270 14.18 -26.13 18.53
CA PRO A 270 13.23 -27.11 18.03
C PRO A 270 13.37 -27.26 16.51
N ARG A 271 13.27 -28.51 16.06
CA ARG A 271 13.21 -28.84 14.63
C ARG A 271 11.84 -28.48 14.07
N LEU A 272 11.76 -28.21 12.77
CA LEU A 272 10.49 -27.91 12.12
C LEU A 272 9.45 -29.02 12.31
N ALA A 273 9.90 -30.28 12.43
CA ALA A 273 9.06 -31.45 12.71
C ALA A 273 8.56 -31.52 14.17
N GLU A 274 9.27 -30.92 15.11
CA GLU A 274 8.93 -30.87 16.54
C GLU A 274 8.07 -29.64 16.88
N MET A 275 8.09 -28.63 16.02
CA MET A 275 7.27 -27.44 16.17
C MET A 275 5.82 -27.79 15.82
N ASP A 276 4.93 -27.60 16.79
CA ASP A 276 3.49 -27.66 16.54
C ASP A 276 3.07 -26.42 15.73
N LEU A 277 3.23 -26.52 14.40
CA LEU A 277 2.80 -25.50 13.45
C LEU A 277 1.29 -25.57 13.18
N SER A 278 0.53 -26.35 13.97
CA SER A 278 -0.91 -26.36 13.84
C SER A 278 -1.45 -24.96 14.10
N VAL A 279 -2.23 -24.45 13.14
CA VAL A 279 -2.92 -23.17 13.33
C VAL A 279 -3.88 -23.40 14.48
N PRO A 280 -3.76 -22.65 15.60
CA PRO A 280 -4.61 -22.87 16.76
C PRO A 280 -6.06 -22.83 16.29
N PRO A 281 -6.88 -23.82 16.64
CA PRO A 281 -8.24 -23.92 16.14
C PRO A 281 -8.93 -22.61 16.49
N VAL A 282 -9.45 -21.93 15.47
CA VAL A 282 -10.22 -20.70 15.68
C VAL A 282 -11.36 -21.10 16.61
N PRO A 283 -11.46 -20.55 17.83
CA PRO A 283 -12.57 -20.90 18.71
C PRO A 283 -13.84 -20.57 17.94
N VAL A 284 -14.61 -21.61 17.64
CA VAL A 284 -15.89 -21.46 16.96
C VAL A 284 -16.70 -20.54 17.86
N PRO A 285 -17.12 -19.36 17.39
CA PRO A 285 -17.90 -18.47 18.22
C PRO A 285 -19.15 -19.24 18.65
N VAL A 286 -19.23 -19.54 19.95
CA VAL A 286 -20.43 -20.16 20.52
C VAL A 286 -21.56 -19.19 20.22
N PRO A 287 -22.62 -19.61 19.50
CA PRO A 287 -23.69 -18.71 19.12
C PRO A 287 -24.26 -18.06 20.39
N ALA A 288 -24.13 -16.74 20.49
CA ALA A 288 -24.58 -15.93 21.63
C ALA A 288 -26.09 -16.11 21.93
N PHE A 289 -26.84 -16.71 20.99
CA PHE A 289 -28.24 -17.07 21.14
C PHE A 289 -28.51 -18.11 22.24
N ALA A 290 -27.53 -18.92 22.65
CA ALA A 290 -27.72 -19.87 23.74
C ALA A 290 -27.58 -19.25 25.15
N ALA A 291 -27.06 -18.02 25.26
CA ALA A 291 -26.84 -17.35 26.55
C ALA A 291 -27.96 -16.36 26.93
N ALA A 292 -28.97 -16.16 26.07
CA ALA A 292 -30.07 -15.22 26.33
C ALA A 292 -31.31 -15.88 26.96
N SER A 293 -31.33 -17.22 27.12
CA SER A 293 -32.52 -17.94 27.57
C SER A 293 -32.47 -18.45 29.02
N GLY A 294 -31.41 -18.13 29.78
CA GLY A 294 -31.33 -18.45 31.20
C GLY A 294 -30.66 -17.33 32.00
N ALA A 295 -31.32 -16.91 33.08
CA ALA A 295 -30.90 -15.93 34.08
C ALA A 295 -31.19 -14.44 33.75
N ALA A 296 -32.42 -14.04 34.09
CA ALA A 296 -32.63 -12.76 34.75
C ALA A 296 -31.82 -12.75 36.05
N SER A 297 -31.17 -11.62 36.35
CA SER A 297 -30.44 -11.32 37.59
C SER A 297 -29.08 -12.01 37.78
N GLU A 298 -28.04 -11.50 37.12
CA GLU A 298 -26.72 -11.43 37.76
C GLU A 298 -25.85 -10.32 37.14
N VAL A 299 -25.20 -9.58 38.04
CA VAL A 299 -24.36 -8.40 37.80
C VAL A 299 -23.24 -8.75 36.82
N ARG A 300 -23.21 -8.10 35.65
CA ARG A 300 -22.09 -8.23 34.71
C ARG A 300 -20.85 -7.56 35.32
N PRO A 301 -19.75 -8.28 35.60
CA PRO A 301 -18.48 -7.63 35.87
C PRO A 301 -17.98 -7.00 34.57
N ALA A 302 -17.63 -5.71 34.63
CA ALA A 302 -16.93 -5.04 33.56
C ALA A 302 -15.60 -5.77 33.33
N VAL A 303 -15.51 -6.53 32.23
CA VAL A 303 -14.26 -7.13 31.77
C VAL A 303 -13.39 -5.99 31.24
N VAL A 304 -12.66 -5.36 32.15
CA VAL A 304 -11.57 -4.44 31.85
C VAL A 304 -10.41 -5.30 31.41
N TRP A 305 -10.07 -5.27 30.12
CA TRP A 305 -8.80 -5.79 29.64
C TRP A 305 -7.67 -5.07 30.37
N PRO A 306 -6.79 -5.78 31.12
CA PRO A 306 -5.64 -5.15 31.73
C PRO A 306 -4.67 -4.79 30.60
N VAL A 307 -4.75 -3.56 30.12
CA VAL A 307 -3.63 -2.95 29.38
C VAL A 307 -2.57 -2.71 30.44
N LEU A 308 -1.63 -3.66 30.55
CA LEU A 308 -0.38 -3.48 31.29
C LEU A 308 0.33 -2.23 30.73
N ARG A 309 0.13 -1.09 31.41
CA ARG A 309 0.89 0.14 31.21
C ARG A 309 2.29 -0.07 31.79
N GLY A 310 3.10 -0.85 31.09
CA GLY A 310 4.55 -0.79 31.24
C GLY A 310 5.09 0.32 30.34
N ASP A 311 5.92 1.18 30.91
CA ASP A 311 6.58 2.33 30.28
C ASP A 311 6.91 2.11 28.81
N ARG A 312 6.21 2.81 27.92
CA ARG A 312 6.62 2.97 26.53
C ARG A 312 6.62 4.45 26.18
N VAL A 313 7.83 4.92 25.90
CA VAL A 313 8.16 6.18 25.24
C VAL A 313 7.19 6.41 24.08
N GLY A 314 6.50 7.54 24.12
CA GLY A 314 5.42 7.88 23.20
C GLY A 314 5.92 7.96 21.76
N LEU A 315 5.32 7.15 20.88
CA LEU A 315 5.39 7.39 19.44
C LEU A 315 4.36 8.47 19.09
N PRO A 316 4.69 9.44 18.23
CA PRO A 316 3.78 10.51 17.86
C PRO A 316 2.57 9.93 17.11
N LEU A 317 1.40 10.23 17.66
CA LEU A 317 0.10 9.88 17.12
C LEU A 317 -0.12 10.68 15.82
N VAL A 318 -0.09 10.02 14.66
CA VAL A 318 -0.48 10.65 13.39
C VAL A 318 -2.00 10.84 13.40
N ALA A 319 -2.42 12.10 13.35
CA ALA A 319 -3.82 12.49 13.36
C ALA A 319 -4.59 11.89 12.16
N ARG A 320 -5.78 11.35 12.46
CA ARG A 320 -6.77 10.89 11.48
C ARG A 320 -7.28 12.11 10.68
N PRO A 321 -7.36 12.05 9.34
CA PRO A 321 -7.99 13.13 8.58
C PRO A 321 -9.50 13.18 8.88
N GLN A 322 -10.00 14.40 9.11
CA GLN A 322 -11.42 14.71 9.26
C GLN A 322 -12.18 14.46 7.94
N PRO A 323 -13.41 13.91 7.98
CA PRO A 323 -14.27 13.85 6.82
C PRO A 323 -14.77 15.26 6.45
N VAL A 324 -14.48 15.67 5.21
CA VAL A 324 -15.06 16.86 4.58
C VAL A 324 -16.54 16.56 4.27
N GLY A 325 -17.42 17.50 4.63
CA GLY A 325 -18.87 17.39 4.50
C GLY A 325 -19.38 17.34 3.05
N PRO A 326 -20.70 17.08 2.88
CA PRO A 326 -21.28 16.78 1.58
C PRO A 326 -21.41 18.03 0.71
N VAL A 327 -20.90 17.92 -0.53
CA VAL A 327 -21.19 18.88 -1.60
C VAL A 327 -22.53 18.49 -2.23
N GLU A 328 -23.46 19.43 -2.19
CA GLU A 328 -24.72 19.40 -2.94
C GLU A 328 -24.43 19.30 -4.44
N SER A 329 -24.91 18.23 -5.09
CA SER A 329 -25.07 18.22 -6.55
C SER A 329 -26.54 18.12 -6.90
N SER A 330 -27.05 19.23 -7.41
CA SER A 330 -28.38 19.39 -7.97
C SER A 330 -28.56 18.61 -9.28
N GLY A 331 -29.75 18.00 -9.37
CA GLY A 331 -30.49 17.45 -10.50
C GLY A 331 -29.87 17.35 -11.90
N ARG A 332 -30.05 16.16 -12.50
CA ARG A 332 -30.71 16.08 -13.82
C ARG A 332 -31.29 14.70 -14.12
N ASP A 333 -32.54 14.73 -14.56
CA ASP A 333 -33.32 13.65 -15.16
C ASP A 333 -32.58 12.92 -16.30
N ALA A 334 -32.73 11.60 -16.34
CA ALA A 334 -32.97 10.87 -17.59
C ALA A 334 -33.41 9.42 -17.28
N SER A 335 -34.72 9.22 -17.24
CA SER A 335 -35.39 7.94 -17.40
C SER A 335 -35.11 7.35 -18.79
N ARG A 336 -34.55 6.13 -18.84
CA ARG A 336 -34.69 5.22 -19.99
C ARG A 336 -34.86 3.78 -19.52
N THR A 337 -36.11 3.35 -19.57
CA THR A 337 -36.52 1.96 -19.77
C THR A 337 -36.04 1.49 -21.15
N ARG A 338 -35.43 0.30 -21.24
CA ARG A 338 -35.59 -0.57 -22.41
C ARG A 338 -35.27 -2.02 -22.08
N ALA A 339 -36.21 -2.86 -22.51
CA ALA A 339 -36.20 -4.30 -22.42
C ALA A 339 -35.26 -4.95 -23.46
N ASP A 340 -35.01 -6.23 -23.21
CA ASP A 340 -34.98 -7.30 -24.21
C ASP A 340 -33.73 -7.44 -25.10
N ARG A 341 -32.94 -8.50 -24.87
CA ARG A 341 -32.68 -9.53 -25.89
C ARG A 341 -31.88 -10.70 -25.34
N GLY A 342 -32.55 -11.85 -25.28
CA GLY A 342 -31.92 -13.16 -25.33
C GLY A 342 -31.20 -13.37 -26.65
N GLY A 343 -30.07 -14.09 -26.57
CA GLY A 343 -29.28 -14.51 -27.72
C GLY A 343 -28.58 -15.81 -27.39
N GLU A 344 -29.26 -16.91 -27.67
CA GLU A 344 -28.70 -18.25 -27.76
C GLU A 344 -27.52 -18.26 -28.75
N ARG A 345 -26.40 -18.88 -28.36
CA ARG A 345 -25.33 -19.26 -29.28
C ARG A 345 -25.32 -20.78 -29.42
N PRO A 346 -25.26 -21.29 -30.66
CA PRO A 346 -25.31 -22.72 -30.91
C PRO A 346 -24.00 -23.41 -30.50
N ARG A 347 -24.17 -24.63 -29.98
CA ARG A 347 -23.12 -25.63 -29.85
C ARG A 347 -22.59 -25.96 -31.23
N GLN A 348 -21.27 -25.90 -31.40
CA GLN A 348 -20.59 -26.49 -32.54
C GLN A 348 -19.83 -27.70 -32.02
N ASP A 349 -20.45 -28.87 -32.19
CA ASP A 349 -19.80 -30.16 -32.13
C ASP A 349 -18.93 -30.33 -33.37
N GLY A 350 -17.68 -30.74 -33.17
CA GLY A 350 -16.71 -31.01 -34.23
C GLY A 350 -15.60 -31.86 -33.65
N ALA A 351 -15.76 -33.18 -33.80
CA ALA A 351 -14.80 -34.20 -33.45
C ALA A 351 -13.81 -34.44 -34.62
N GLU A 352 -12.68 -35.08 -34.28
CA GLU A 352 -11.72 -35.78 -35.17
C GLU A 352 -10.79 -34.88 -36.00
N ALA A 353 -9.47 -35.11 -36.16
CA ALA A 353 -8.52 -36.13 -35.70
C ALA A 353 -7.08 -35.59 -35.94
N SER A 354 -6.07 -36.37 -35.51
CA SER A 354 -4.69 -36.45 -36.04
C SER A 354 -3.54 -35.88 -35.20
N GLY A 355 -2.99 -36.74 -34.33
CA GLY A 355 -1.63 -37.28 -34.40
C GLY A 355 -0.41 -36.38 -34.70
N GLY A 356 0.46 -36.25 -33.70
CA GLY A 356 1.89 -35.93 -33.86
C GLY A 356 2.61 -35.79 -32.50
N PRO A 357 3.56 -36.68 -32.13
CA PRO A 357 4.29 -36.54 -30.87
C PRO A 357 5.41 -35.50 -31.03
N SER A 358 5.14 -34.26 -30.63
CA SER A 358 6.16 -33.22 -30.59
C SER A 358 7.08 -33.42 -29.38
N ALA A 359 8.29 -33.88 -29.66
CA ALA A 359 9.41 -33.95 -28.73
C ALA A 359 9.90 -32.54 -28.42
N ASN A 360 9.29 -31.87 -27.44
CA ASN A 360 9.89 -30.73 -26.77
C ASN A 360 9.75 -30.90 -25.27
N ARG A 361 10.87 -31.31 -24.67
CA ARG A 361 11.05 -31.59 -23.23
C ARG A 361 11.04 -30.25 -22.47
N GLY A 362 9.84 -29.67 -22.34
CA GLY A 362 9.61 -28.47 -21.55
C GLY A 362 9.71 -28.82 -20.06
N GLU A 363 10.56 -28.09 -19.34
CA GLU A 363 10.67 -28.13 -17.88
C GLU A 363 9.29 -28.18 -17.23
N VAL A 364 9.10 -29.19 -16.38
CA VAL A 364 7.89 -29.36 -15.58
C VAL A 364 7.80 -28.18 -14.62
N ARG A 365 7.00 -27.18 -15.00
CA ARG A 365 6.71 -26.04 -14.13
C ARG A 365 6.09 -26.55 -12.84
N PRO A 366 6.64 -26.20 -11.66
CA PRO A 366 6.25 -26.79 -10.36
C PRO A 366 4.79 -26.52 -9.92
N ASN A 367 4.01 -25.77 -10.71
CA ASN A 367 2.62 -25.41 -10.40
C ASN A 367 1.61 -25.87 -11.47
N ARG A 368 1.91 -26.93 -12.23
CA ARG A 368 0.95 -27.51 -13.18
C ARG A 368 -0.09 -28.36 -12.42
N GLY A 369 -1.18 -27.73 -11.97
CA GLY A 369 -2.29 -28.44 -11.32
C GLY A 369 -3.01 -27.67 -10.21
N VAL A 370 -2.43 -26.58 -9.71
CA VAL A 370 -3.09 -25.75 -8.70
C VAL A 370 -4.27 -25.01 -9.37
N ARG A 371 -5.50 -25.33 -8.96
CA ARG A 371 -6.71 -24.64 -9.41
C ARG A 371 -6.61 -23.16 -9.00
N VAL A 372 -6.32 -22.31 -9.97
CA VAL A 372 -6.37 -20.86 -9.81
C VAL A 372 -7.80 -20.49 -9.39
N PRO A 373 -7.99 -19.72 -8.29
CA PRO A 373 -9.31 -19.31 -7.84
C PRO A 373 -10.13 -18.66 -8.96
N PRO A 374 -11.45 -18.90 -9.05
CA PRO A 374 -12.29 -18.36 -10.11
C PRO A 374 -12.28 -16.82 -10.16
N THR A 375 -12.05 -16.17 -9.02
CA THR A 375 -11.89 -14.70 -8.90
C THR A 375 -10.62 -14.19 -9.60
N ALA A 376 -9.52 -14.93 -9.52
CA ALA A 376 -8.27 -14.60 -10.21
C ALA A 376 -8.35 -14.86 -11.72
N ARG A 377 -9.10 -15.90 -12.15
CA ARG A 377 -9.40 -16.14 -13.57
C ARG A 377 -10.25 -15.02 -14.19
N ARG A 378 -11.26 -14.50 -13.47
CA ARG A 378 -12.13 -13.41 -13.94
C ARG A 378 -11.39 -12.08 -14.14
N ARG A 379 -10.47 -11.71 -13.24
CA ARG A 379 -9.66 -10.49 -13.42
C ARG A 379 -8.70 -10.59 -14.62
N ALA A 380 -8.06 -11.74 -14.80
CA ALA A 380 -7.16 -11.95 -15.94
C ALA A 380 -7.90 -12.01 -17.29
N SER A 381 -9.14 -12.52 -17.33
CA SER A 381 -9.94 -12.54 -18.56
C SER A 381 -10.52 -11.17 -18.92
N ALA A 382 -10.96 -10.39 -17.92
CA ALA A 382 -11.58 -9.07 -18.14
C ALA A 382 -10.63 -8.07 -18.81
N ASN A 383 -9.32 -8.15 -18.54
CA ASN A 383 -8.33 -7.27 -19.19
C ASN A 383 -7.82 -7.82 -20.54
N ARG A 384 -8.02 -9.12 -20.81
CA ARG A 384 -7.67 -9.71 -22.12
C ARG A 384 -8.68 -9.35 -23.21
N SER A 385 -9.94 -9.07 -22.85
CA SER A 385 -10.99 -8.71 -23.81
C SER A 385 -11.02 -7.23 -24.18
N ARG A 386 -10.34 -6.35 -23.42
CA ARG A 386 -10.29 -4.92 -23.73
C ARG A 386 -9.33 -4.65 -24.87
N THR A 387 -9.66 -3.73 -25.78
CA THR A 387 -8.77 -3.33 -26.88
C THR A 387 -7.65 -2.42 -26.37
N ASP A 388 -6.61 -2.19 -27.19
CA ASP A 388 -5.47 -1.34 -26.78
C ASP A 388 -5.93 0.13 -26.62
N GLU A 389 -6.99 0.55 -27.33
CA GLU A 389 -7.62 1.88 -27.23
C GLU A 389 -8.41 2.07 -25.93
N GLU A 390 -9.16 1.06 -25.49
CA GLU A 390 -9.86 1.12 -24.19
C GLU A 390 -8.88 1.19 -23.02
N LEU A 391 -7.73 0.52 -23.17
CA LEU A 391 -6.66 0.54 -22.19
C LEU A 391 -5.91 1.88 -22.18
N SER A 392 -5.74 2.54 -23.32
CA SER A 392 -5.12 3.87 -23.39
C SER A 392 -6.03 4.97 -22.83
N ALA A 393 -7.35 4.91 -23.10
CA ALA A 393 -8.32 5.81 -22.50
C ALA A 393 -8.33 5.68 -20.97
N ARG A 394 -8.31 4.45 -20.44
CA ARG A 394 -8.22 4.20 -19.00
C ARG A 394 -6.89 4.66 -18.40
N LEU A 395 -5.79 4.54 -19.14
CA LEU A 395 -4.49 5.05 -18.70
C LEU A 395 -4.52 6.58 -18.59
N ALA A 396 -5.13 7.28 -19.54
CA ALA A 396 -5.29 8.73 -19.50
C ALA A 396 -6.11 9.18 -18.28
N GLU A 397 -7.22 8.49 -17.97
CA GLU A 397 -8.04 8.75 -16.78
C GLU A 397 -7.25 8.55 -15.47
N LEU A 398 -6.39 7.51 -15.39
CA LEU A 398 -5.55 7.25 -14.22
C LEU A 398 -4.43 8.29 -14.04
N VAL A 399 -3.95 8.88 -15.14
CA VAL A 399 -2.97 9.97 -15.09
C VAL A 399 -3.64 11.29 -14.72
N GLU A 400 -4.83 11.57 -15.28
CA GLU A 400 -5.62 12.77 -14.97
C GLU A 400 -6.10 12.79 -13.51
N SER A 401 -6.47 11.63 -12.96
CA SER A 401 -6.82 11.47 -11.54
C SER A 401 -5.62 11.52 -10.58
N GLY A 402 -4.39 11.54 -11.11
CA GLY A 402 -3.17 11.54 -10.29
C GLY A 402 -2.88 10.21 -9.58
N GLU A 403 -3.59 9.13 -9.91
CA GLU A 403 -3.36 7.80 -9.31
C GLU A 403 -2.05 7.15 -9.80
N LEU A 404 -1.43 7.70 -10.86
CA LEU A 404 -0.25 7.12 -11.49
C LEU A 404 0.87 8.15 -11.76
N GLU A 405 1.77 8.30 -10.79
CA GLU A 405 3.07 8.97 -10.96
C GLU A 405 4.24 7.99 -10.70
N PRO A 406 5.35 7.96 -11.48
CA PRO A 406 5.54 8.39 -12.87
C PRO A 406 5.16 7.30 -13.90
N VAL A 407 4.86 7.74 -15.13
CA VAL A 407 4.37 6.93 -16.27
C VAL A 407 5.49 6.05 -16.86
N SER A 408 5.85 5.00 -16.12
CA SER A 408 6.79 3.97 -16.58
C SER A 408 6.06 2.75 -17.13
N VAL A 409 6.67 2.03 -18.07
CA VAL A 409 6.14 0.77 -18.61
C VAL A 409 5.79 -0.23 -17.50
N ARG A 410 6.58 -0.25 -16.40
CA ARG A 410 6.31 -1.11 -15.23
C ARG A 410 5.10 -0.66 -14.42
N ALA A 411 4.87 0.65 -14.31
CA ALA A 411 3.67 1.17 -13.65
C ALA A 411 2.43 0.78 -14.45
N VAL A 412 2.45 0.95 -15.78
CA VAL A 412 1.34 0.54 -16.66
C VAL A 412 1.09 -0.97 -16.62
N GLU A 413 2.14 -1.80 -16.62
CA GLU A 413 2.03 -3.26 -16.46
C GLU A 413 1.33 -3.63 -15.14
N ARG A 414 1.70 -2.98 -14.04
CA ARG A 414 1.14 -3.25 -12.72
C ARG A 414 -0.31 -2.78 -12.59
N THR A 415 -0.63 -1.59 -13.09
CA THR A 415 -1.94 -0.96 -12.90
C THR A 415 -3.00 -1.54 -13.86
N LEU A 416 -2.63 -1.80 -15.12
CA LEU A 416 -3.54 -2.38 -16.11
C LEU A 416 -3.49 -3.91 -16.14
N GLY A 417 -2.50 -4.54 -15.51
CA GLY A 417 -2.34 -6.00 -15.50
C GLY A 417 -2.10 -6.58 -16.90
N VAL A 418 -1.39 -5.85 -17.76
CA VAL A 418 -1.08 -6.24 -19.14
C VAL A 418 0.40 -6.56 -19.30
N GLY A 419 0.75 -7.42 -20.26
CA GLY A 419 2.15 -7.74 -20.53
C GLY A 419 2.95 -6.53 -21.03
N ARG A 420 4.27 -6.54 -20.81
CA ARG A 420 5.19 -5.43 -21.10
C ARG A 420 5.08 -4.84 -22.50
N ASP A 421 4.96 -5.67 -23.54
CA ASP A 421 4.86 -5.18 -24.93
C ASP A 421 3.54 -4.48 -25.20
N ARG A 422 2.47 -4.95 -24.55
CA ARG A 422 1.15 -4.31 -24.63
C ARG A 422 1.11 -3.02 -23.83
N ALA A 423 1.76 -2.99 -22.66
CA ALA A 423 1.94 -1.77 -21.88
C ALA A 423 2.66 -0.69 -22.68
N LYS A 424 3.71 -1.03 -23.45
CA LYS A 424 4.39 -0.09 -24.35
C LYS A 424 3.46 0.48 -25.43
N ARG A 425 2.72 -0.37 -26.14
CA ARG A 425 1.76 0.09 -27.16
C ARG A 425 0.67 1.00 -26.60
N VAL A 426 0.15 0.66 -25.42
CA VAL A 426 -0.86 1.48 -24.73
C VAL A 426 -0.28 2.83 -24.30
N LEU A 427 0.99 2.86 -23.85
CA LEU A 427 1.71 4.09 -23.50
C LEU A 427 1.93 4.99 -24.73
N GLU A 428 2.29 4.40 -25.86
CA GLU A 428 2.47 5.08 -27.15
C GLU A 428 1.14 5.62 -27.69
N LEU A 429 0.08 4.81 -27.66
CA LEU A 429 -1.28 5.22 -28.06
C LEU A 429 -1.85 6.33 -27.19
N ALA A 430 -1.49 6.38 -25.90
CA ALA A 430 -1.88 7.45 -25.00
C ALA A 430 -1.08 8.76 -25.22
N GLY A 431 -0.10 8.78 -26.13
CA GLY A 431 0.77 9.94 -26.36
C GLY A 431 1.76 10.21 -25.22
N LEU A 432 1.87 9.31 -24.24
CA LEU A 432 2.72 9.46 -23.04
C LEU A 432 4.11 8.85 -23.22
N GLY A 433 4.36 8.16 -24.34
CA GLY A 433 5.67 7.55 -24.65
C GLY A 433 6.73 8.53 -25.18
N GLY A 434 6.37 9.79 -25.45
CA GLY A 434 7.16 10.75 -26.22
C GLY A 434 8.43 11.32 -25.58
N SER A 435 8.75 10.99 -24.32
CA SER A 435 9.93 11.55 -23.63
C SER A 435 10.80 10.52 -22.91
N LEU A 436 10.64 9.23 -23.21
CA LEU A 436 11.63 8.22 -22.81
C LEU A 436 12.82 8.29 -23.77
N THR A 437 13.49 9.43 -23.85
CA THR A 437 14.91 9.42 -24.20
C THR A 437 15.57 8.40 -23.27
N PRO A 438 16.31 7.39 -23.79
CA PRO A 438 17.10 6.54 -22.93
C PRO A 438 18.01 7.49 -22.18
N GLY A 439 17.78 7.65 -20.88
CA GLY A 439 18.55 8.57 -20.05
C GLY A 439 20.01 8.29 -20.32
N SER A 440 20.66 9.20 -21.04
CA SER A 440 22.10 9.38 -20.95
C SER A 440 22.36 9.44 -19.46
N ALA A 441 23.21 8.54 -18.96
CA ALA A 441 23.74 8.64 -17.63
C ALA A 441 24.16 10.10 -17.43
N VAL A 442 23.45 10.82 -16.56
CA VAL A 442 23.79 12.18 -16.19
C VAL A 442 25.10 12.03 -15.42
N GLU A 443 26.21 12.21 -16.13
CA GLU A 443 27.42 12.75 -15.56
C GLU A 443 27.03 14.07 -14.91
N SER A 444 26.90 14.03 -13.59
CA SER A 444 26.73 15.20 -12.75
C SER A 444 28.09 15.90 -12.66
N GLY A 445 28.46 16.59 -13.74
CA GLY A 445 29.51 17.59 -13.77
C GLY A 445 28.88 18.97 -13.94
N ASP A 446 29.30 19.88 -13.07
CA ASP A 446 29.06 21.33 -13.12
C ASP A 446 27.75 21.84 -12.49
N GLN A 447 27.86 22.19 -11.20
CA GLN A 447 27.00 23.21 -10.58
C GLN A 447 27.86 24.06 -9.65
N GLY A 448 28.48 25.07 -10.27
CA GLY A 448 29.07 26.19 -9.57
C GLY A 448 28.02 27.02 -8.82
N ASP A 449 28.48 27.60 -7.71
CA ASP A 449 27.97 28.78 -7.01
C ASP A 449 26.47 28.90 -6.75
N ARG A 450 26.05 28.37 -5.59
CA ARG A 450 24.98 28.99 -4.80
C ARG A 450 25.48 29.28 -3.38
N ALA A 451 25.54 30.56 -3.04
CA ALA A 451 25.82 31.03 -1.68
C ALA A 451 24.73 30.52 -0.71
N LEU A 452 25.15 29.74 0.29
CA LEU A 452 24.32 29.29 1.39
C LEU A 452 24.25 30.39 2.46
N THR A 453 23.13 31.09 2.53
CA THR A 453 22.79 31.93 3.68
C THR A 453 22.33 31.02 4.83
N VAL A 454 23.19 30.83 5.84
CA VAL A 454 22.86 30.10 7.07
C VAL A 454 22.11 31.05 8.02
N LEU A 455 20.81 30.81 8.21
CA LEU A 455 20.02 31.42 9.28
C LEU A 455 20.15 30.54 10.54
N ALA A 456 20.99 30.98 11.47
CA ALA A 456 21.08 30.40 12.81
C ALA A 456 19.88 30.87 13.65
N GLY A 457 18.92 29.98 13.87
CA GLY A 457 17.86 30.15 14.86
C GLY A 457 18.25 29.50 16.18
N GLY A 458 18.86 30.26 17.08
CA GLY A 458 19.00 29.88 18.49
C GLY A 458 17.69 30.11 19.24
N ALA A 459 17.26 29.11 20.00
CA ALA A 459 16.21 29.28 21.01
C ALA A 459 16.86 29.35 22.40
N ARG A 460 16.42 30.33 23.19
CA ARG A 460 16.68 30.47 24.62
C ARG A 460 15.70 29.65 25.43
#